data_AF-A0A5P9D294-F1
#
_entry.id   AF-A0A5P9D294-F1
#
_cell.length_a   1.000
_cell.length_b   1.000
_cell.length_c   1.000
_cell.angle_alpha   90.00
_cell.angle_beta   90.00
_cell.angle_gamma   90.00
#
_symmetry.space_group_name_H-M   'P 1'
#
loop_
_entity.id
_entity.type
_entity.pdbx_description
1 polymer ?
#
loop_
_entity_poly.entity_id
_entity_poly.type
_entity_poly.pdbx_seq_one_letter_code
_entity_poly.pdbx_strand_id
1 'polypeptide(L)'
;MSKTVSKPDLTESQQEPAVEAIKRMIRYTKKESDKDGRTFCSYFLDMALQSLEDGTEDLDSLLKTKITPLMVGQQSVESSKSENA
;
A
#
# COMPACT_ATOMS: atom_id res chain seq x y z
N MET A 1 -45.29 6.76 15.93
CA MET A 1 -44.43 5.78 16.63
C MET A 1 -43.79 4.90 15.56
N SER A 2 -42.65 5.30 15.00
CA SER A 2 -41.93 4.51 13.99
C SER A 2 -40.57 4.16 14.56
N LYS A 3 -40.42 2.92 15.05
CA LYS A 3 -39.15 2.38 15.53
C LYS A 3 -38.39 1.89 14.30
N THR A 4 -37.43 2.67 13.81
CA THR A 4 -36.41 2.17 12.89
C THR A 4 -35.45 1.31 13.69
N VAL A 5 -35.49 0.00 13.44
CA VAL A 5 -34.51 -0.96 13.96
C VAL A 5 -33.19 -0.70 13.24
N SER A 6 -32.26 -0.02 13.92
CA SER A 6 -30.86 0.01 13.50
C SER A 6 -30.29 -1.39 13.59
N LYS A 7 -30.08 -2.03 12.44
CA LYS A 7 -29.31 -3.27 12.34
C LYS A 7 -27.86 -2.92 12.67
N PRO A 8 -27.20 -3.58 13.63
CA PRO A 8 -25.76 -3.42 13.78
C PRO A 8 -25.09 -4.01 12.54
N ASP A 9 -24.34 -3.18 11.83
CA ASP A 9 -23.53 -3.58 10.70
C ASP A 9 -22.40 -4.49 11.22
N LEU A 10 -22.62 -5.80 11.13
CA LEU A 10 -21.69 -6.84 11.60
C LEU A 10 -20.44 -6.99 10.71
N THR A 11 -20.26 -6.12 9.70
CA THR A 11 -19.16 -6.24 8.74
C THR A 11 -17.84 -5.64 9.18
N GLU A 12 -17.82 -4.76 10.20
CA GLU A 12 -16.58 -4.09 10.65
C GLU A 12 -15.65 -4.98 11.49
N SER A 13 -16.14 -6.06 12.09
CA SER A 13 -15.37 -6.85 13.07
C SER A 13 -14.44 -7.92 12.48
N GLN A 14 -14.49 -8.17 11.16
CA GLN A 14 -13.69 -9.21 10.49
C GLN A 14 -12.68 -8.63 9.49
N GLN A 15 -12.57 -7.31 9.41
CA GLN A 15 -11.62 -6.69 8.50
C GLN A 15 -10.22 -6.81 9.09
N GLU A 16 -9.38 -7.62 8.44
CA GLU A 16 -7.96 -7.70 8.77
C GLU A 16 -7.34 -6.30 8.76
N PRO A 17 -6.46 -5.98 9.73
CA PRO A 17 -5.75 -4.71 9.74
C PRO A 17 -5.05 -4.46 8.41
N ALA A 18 -5.15 -3.24 7.88
CA ALA A 18 -4.57 -2.89 6.59
C ALA A 18 -3.07 -3.26 6.48
N VAL A 19 -2.34 -3.14 7.59
CA VAL A 19 -0.92 -3.51 7.68
C VAL A 19 -0.70 -5.00 7.44
N GLU A 20 -1.54 -5.88 8.02
CA GLU A 20 -1.40 -7.32 7.84
C GLU A 20 -1.79 -7.76 6.42
N ALA A 21 -2.79 -7.11 5.83
CA ALA A 21 -3.13 -7.29 4.42
C ALA A 21 -1.95 -6.90 3.49
N ILE A 22 -1.28 -5.78 3.77
CA ILE A 22 -0.10 -5.33 3.02
C ILE A 22 1.07 -6.32 3.20
N LYS A 23 1.37 -6.77 4.43
CA LYS A 23 2.40 -7.79 4.68
C LYS A 23 2.12 -9.07 3.90
N ARG A 24 0.86 -9.52 3.86
CA ARG A 24 0.46 -10.69 3.06
C ARG A 24 0.74 -10.47 1.58
N MET A 25 0.37 -9.31 1.04
CA MET A 25 0.65 -8.98 -0.36
C MET A 25 2.16 -8.99 -0.65
N ILE A 26 2.98 -8.36 0.19
CA ILE A 26 4.43 -8.30 -0.02
C ILE A 26 5.05 -9.71 0.01
N ARG A 27 4.63 -10.58 0.94
CA ARG A 27 5.10 -11.98 1.01
C ARG A 27 4.72 -12.78 -0.24
N TYR A 28 3.51 -12.60 -0.76
CA TYR A 28 3.08 -13.25 -1.99
C TYR A 28 3.92 -12.79 -3.18
N THR A 29 4.08 -11.47 -3.35
CA THR A 29 4.86 -10.90 -4.46
C THR A 29 6.33 -11.31 -4.38
N LYS A 30 6.91 -11.41 -3.18
CA LYS A 30 8.27 -11.91 -3.00
C LYS A 30 8.40 -13.34 -3.52
N LYS A 31 7.45 -14.21 -3.16
CA LYS A 31 7.44 -15.60 -3.63
C LYS A 31 7.39 -15.70 -5.16
N GLU A 32 6.61 -14.86 -5.83
CA GLU A 32 6.58 -14.81 -7.30
C GLU A 32 7.88 -14.26 -7.87
N SER A 33 8.44 -13.21 -7.26
CA SER A 33 9.74 -12.65 -7.64
C SER A 33 10.89 -13.65 -7.52
N ASP A 34 10.89 -14.48 -6.47
CA ASP A 34 11.87 -15.55 -6.27
C ASP A 34 11.75 -16.64 -7.35
N LYS A 35 10.52 -17.04 -7.70
CA LYS A 35 10.26 -18.00 -8.80
C LYS A 35 10.78 -17.48 -10.13
N ASP A 36 10.63 -16.19 -10.38
CA ASP A 36 11.09 -15.53 -11.61
C ASP A 36 12.59 -15.23 -11.61
N GLY A 37 13.32 -15.56 -10.53
CA GLY A 37 14.75 -15.26 -10.40
C GLY A 37 15.07 -13.77 -10.28
N ARG A 38 14.08 -12.94 -9.94
CA ARG A 38 14.22 -11.48 -9.77
C ARG A 38 14.72 -11.15 -8.37
N THR A 39 15.94 -11.60 -8.07
CA THR A 39 16.57 -11.47 -6.74
C THR A 39 16.56 -10.04 -6.20
N PHE A 40 16.74 -9.05 -7.07
CA PHE A 40 16.65 -7.63 -6.71
C PHE A 40 15.26 -7.23 -6.21
N CYS A 41 14.19 -7.65 -6.89
CA CYS A 41 12.83 -7.33 -6.49
C CYS A 41 12.48 -8.01 -5.16
N SER A 42 12.91 -9.26 -4.97
CA SER A 42 12.72 -9.98 -3.71
C SER A 42 13.42 -9.27 -2.54
N TYR A 43 14.63 -8.75 -2.76
CA TYR A 43 15.36 -7.97 -1.77
C TYR A 43 14.64 -6.67 -1.37
N PHE A 44 14.07 -5.94 -2.33
CA PHE A 44 13.26 -4.74 -2.01
C PHE A 44 12.03 -5.07 -1.19
N LEU A 45 11.38 -6.19 -1.48
CA LEU A 45 10.20 -6.65 -0.76
C LEU A 45 10.55 -7.07 0.68
N ASP A 46 11.74 -7.64 0.90
CA ASP A 46 12.25 -7.91 2.24
C ASP A 46 12.51 -6.63 3.04
N MET A 47 13.12 -5.62 2.42
CA MET A 47 13.31 -4.32 3.07
C MET A 47 11.97 -3.65 3.42
N ALA A 48 10.98 -3.72 2.53
CA ALA A 48 9.65 -3.17 2.79
C ALA A 48 8.94 -3.91 3.95
N LEU A 49 9.07 -5.23 4.04
CA LEU A 49 8.56 -6.01 5.17
C LEU A 49 9.20 -5.59 6.49
N GLN A 50 10.53 -5.46 6.52
CA GLN A 50 11.28 -5.03 7.70
C GLN A 50 10.87 -3.61 8.14
N SER A 51 10.66 -2.69 7.19
CA SER A 51 10.19 -1.34 7.49
C SER A 51 8.80 -1.33 8.14
N LEU A 52 7.91 -2.24 7.74
CA LEU A 52 6.58 -2.39 8.34
C LEU A 52 6.57 -3.09 9.71
N GLU A 53 7.61 -3.86 10.04
CA GLU A 53 7.72 -4.61 11.29
C GLU A 53 8.48 -3.83 12.38
N ASP A 54 9.63 -3.25 12.03
CA ASP A 54 10.55 -2.64 13.02
C ASP A 54 10.73 -1.12 12.86
N GLY A 55 10.14 -0.50 11.83
CA GLY A 55 10.00 0.96 11.73
C GLY A 55 11.27 1.79 11.97
N THR A 56 12.46 1.25 11.67
CA THR A 56 13.70 2.00 11.85
C THR A 56 13.76 3.12 10.80
N GLU A 57 13.86 4.38 11.25
CA GLU A 57 13.88 5.56 10.37
C GLU A 57 14.97 5.49 9.29
N ASP A 58 16.07 4.80 9.59
CA ASP A 58 17.19 4.57 8.66
C ASP A 58 16.79 3.70 7.47
N LEU A 59 15.98 2.66 7.69
CA LEU A 59 15.55 1.75 6.63
C LEU A 59 14.49 2.42 5.75
N ASP A 60 13.58 3.18 6.35
CA ASP A 60 12.56 3.95 5.63
C ASP A 60 13.20 5.05 4.74
N SER A 61 14.24 5.72 5.25
CA SER A 61 15.03 6.69 4.48
C SER A 61 15.82 6.05 3.33
N LEU A 62 16.35 4.85 3.54
CA LEU A 62 17.02 4.08 2.48
C LEU A 62 16.03 3.65 1.38
N LEU A 63 14.85 3.15 1.75
CA LEU A 63 13.78 2.81 0.80
C LEU A 63 13.39 4.01 -0.05
N LYS A 64 13.16 5.17 0.57
CA LYS A 64 12.83 6.43 -0.12
C LYS A 64 13.94 6.90 -1.06
N THR A 65 15.21 6.67 -0.69
CA THR A 65 16.37 7.08 -1.52
C THR A 65 16.57 6.15 -2.73
N LYS A 66 16.33 4.84 -2.56
CA LYS A 66 16.52 3.83 -3.63
C LYS A 66 15.32 3.76 -4.58
N ILE A 67 14.12 4.06 -4.09
CA ILE A 67 12.92 4.19 -4.89
C ILE A 67 12.83 5.64 -5.35
N THR A 68 13.64 6.00 -6.35
CA THR A 68 13.37 7.23 -7.10
C THR A 68 11.95 7.10 -7.64
N PRO A 69 11.04 8.06 -7.40
CA PRO A 69 9.67 7.96 -7.85
C PRO A 69 9.68 7.81 -9.36
N LEU A 70 9.29 6.65 -9.88
CA LEU A 70 8.86 6.50 -11.27
C LEU A 70 7.49 7.18 -11.42
N MET A 71 7.42 8.50 -11.18
CA MET A 71 6.29 9.33 -11.60
C MET A 71 6.37 9.62 -13.10
N VAL A 72 6.58 8.58 -13.91
CA VAL A 72 6.46 8.69 -15.36
C VAL A 72 4.97 8.69 -15.67
N GLY A 73 4.33 9.87 -15.65
CA GLY A 73 3.05 10.11 -16.32
C GLY A 73 1.89 10.74 -15.55
N GLN A 74 2.06 11.22 -14.30
CA GLN A 74 0.98 11.93 -13.58
C GLN A 74 1.28 13.43 -13.38
N GLN A 75 1.67 14.12 -14.43
CA GLN A 75 1.57 15.58 -14.47
C GLN A 75 0.54 16.00 -15.51
N SER A 76 -0.47 16.73 -15.05
CA SER A 76 -1.52 17.46 -15.79
C SER A 76 -2.74 16.69 -16.31
N VAL A 77 -3.60 16.21 -15.41
CA VAL A 77 -5.05 16.13 -15.69
C VAL A 77 -5.81 16.73 -14.51
N GLU A 78 -5.53 17.99 -14.19
CA GLU A 78 -6.33 18.71 -13.19
C GLU A 78 -6.23 20.22 -13.42
N SER A 79 -6.86 20.70 -14.50
CA SER A 79 -7.29 22.08 -14.69
C SER A 79 -8.19 22.16 -15.92
N SER A 80 -9.32 21.46 -15.89
CA SER A 80 -10.42 21.71 -16.80
C SER A 80 -11.72 21.64 -16.02
N LYS A 81 -12.35 22.81 -15.88
CA LYS A 81 -13.79 23.09 -15.75
C LYS A 81 -14.27 23.63 -14.41
N SER A 82 -14.25 24.97 -14.28
CA SER A 82 -15.35 25.91 -13.96
C SER A 82 -14.69 27.30 -13.78
N GLU A 83 -15.10 28.43 -14.35
CA GLU A 83 -16.41 29.07 -14.34
C GLU A 83 -16.61 30.03 -15.54
N ASN A 84 -17.89 30.25 -15.86
CA ASN A 84 -18.51 31.24 -16.75
C ASN A 84 -17.74 32.54 -17.06
N ALA A 85 -17.79 32.91 -18.34
CA ALA A 85 -17.94 34.30 -18.80
C ALA A 85 -19.05 34.36 -19.86
#